data_AF-A0A962G3Z8-F1
#
_entry.id   AF-A0A962G3Z8-F1
#
_cell.length_a   1.000
_cell.length_b   1.000
_cell.length_c   1.000
_cell.angle_alpha   90.00
_cell.angle_beta   90.00
_cell.angle_gamma   90.00
#
_symmetry.space_group_name_H-M   'P 1'
#
loop_
_entity.id
_entity.type
_entity.pdbx_description
1 polymer ?
#
loop_
_entity_poly.entity_id
_entity_poly.type
_entity_poly.pdbx_seq_one_letter_code
_entity_poly.pdbx_strand_id
1 'polypeptide(L)' 'KRNIYSGAVGYIGWHGDADTAIAIRTAVIQDGRLHVQAGAGIVFDSDPEKEWEETMNKGRALFRAVAQAARGL' A
#
# COMPACT_ATOMS: atom_id res chain seq x y z
N LYS A 1 15.05 1.14 -0.85
CA LYS A 1 14.53 1.12 0.55
C LYS A 1 13.00 1.01 0.49
N ARG A 2 12.32 0.42 1.49
CA ARG A 2 10.85 0.26 1.51
C ARG A 2 10.08 1.52 1.91
N ASN A 3 10.76 2.58 2.34
CA ASN A 3 10.16 3.85 2.77
C ASN A 3 9.01 3.61 3.76
N ILE A 4 7.81 4.12 3.48
CA ILE A 4 6.65 3.93 4.36
C ILE A 4 6.05 2.52 4.27
N TYR A 5 6.27 1.78 3.19
CA TYR A 5 5.62 0.48 3.00
C TYR A 5 6.07 -0.50 4.07
N SER A 6 5.11 -1.21 4.67
CA SER A 6 5.27 -2.04 5.88
C SER A 6 5.66 -1.29 7.16
N GLY A 7 5.66 0.05 7.13
CA GLY A 7 5.72 0.91 8.31
C GLY A 7 4.36 1.10 8.97
N ALA A 8 4.24 2.13 9.82
CA ALA A 8 3.02 2.48 10.52
C ALA A 8 2.62 3.95 10.24
N VAL A 9 1.33 4.20 10.09
CA VAL A 9 0.72 5.54 9.99
C VAL A 9 -0.33 5.65 11.08
N GLY A 10 -0.28 6.72 11.86
CA GLY A 10 -1.14 6.87 13.02
C GLY A 10 -0.81 8.09 13.84
N TYR A 11 -1.28 8.12 15.08
CA TYR A 11 -1.01 9.20 16.03
C TYR A 11 -0.59 8.66 17.39
N ILE A 12 0.09 9.51 18.16
CA ILE A 12 0.37 9.34 19.58
C ILE A 12 -0.16 10.60 20.28
N GLY A 13 -1.09 10.41 21.20
CA GLY A 13 -1.75 11.46 21.96
C GLY A 13 -0.97 11.84 23.22
N TRP A 14 -1.15 13.08 23.66
CA TRP A 14 -0.53 13.63 24.88
C TRP A 14 -0.97 12.93 26.17
N HIS A 15 -2.08 12.19 26.13
CA HIS A 15 -2.64 11.44 27.26
C HIS A 15 -2.21 9.96 27.29
N GLY A 16 -1.26 9.57 26.43
CA GLY A 16 -0.72 8.21 26.38
C GLY A 16 -1.44 7.27 25.41
N ASP A 17 -2.49 7.76 24.72
CA ASP A 17 -3.18 7.01 23.68
C ASP A 17 -2.32 6.92 22.43
N ALA A 18 -2.39 5.80 21.71
CA ALA A 18 -1.80 5.68 20.39
C ALA A 18 -2.67 4.76 19.53
N ASP A 19 -2.85 5.15 18.27
CA ASP A 19 -3.49 4.31 17.26
C ASP A 19 -2.68 4.39 15.97
N THR A 20 -2.34 3.22 15.43
CA THR A 20 -1.52 3.10 14.23
C THR A 20 -2.03 1.99 13.33
N ALA A 21 -2.13 2.30 12.04
CA ALA A 21 -2.39 1.33 10.99
C ALA A 21 -1.10 0.96 10.27
N ILE A 22 -1.00 -0.28 9.83
CA ILE A 22 0.08 -0.71 8.95
C ILE A 22 -0.08 0.01 7.60
N ALA A 23 1.01 0.62 7.12
CA ALA A 23 1.08 1.33 5.84
C ALA A 23 1.12 0.37 4.64
N ILE A 24 0.01 -0.34 4.45
CA ILE A 24 -0.29 -1.19 3.29
C ILE A 24 -1.51 -0.61 2.56
N ARG A 25 -1.61 -0.89 1.26
CA ARG A 25 -2.61 -0.23 0.39
C ARG A 25 -2.55 1.30 0.51
N THR A 26 -1.34 1.83 0.63
CA THR A 26 -1.06 3.28 0.66
C THR A 26 -0.35 3.68 -0.63
N ALA A 27 -0.64 4.89 -1.12
CA ALA A 27 0.08 5.51 -2.22
C ALA A 27 0.82 6.75 -1.72
N VAL A 28 2.07 6.94 -2.15
CA VAL A 28 2.86 8.14 -1.87
C VAL A 28 3.00 8.94 -3.14
N ILE A 29 2.65 10.22 -3.10
CA ILE A 29 2.89 11.15 -4.21
C ILE A 29 4.10 11.98 -3.85
N GLN A 30 5.13 11.91 -4.69
CA GLN A 30 6.36 12.69 -4.54
C GLN A 30 6.81 13.14 -5.92
N ASP A 31 7.13 14.43 -6.09
CA ASP A 31 7.63 15.01 -7.34
C ASP A 31 6.75 14.68 -8.57
N GLY A 32 5.42 14.73 -8.38
CA GLY A 32 4.45 14.40 -9.43
C GLY A 32 4.36 12.92 -9.80
N ARG A 33 5.05 12.03 -9.07
CA ARG A 33 5.01 10.57 -9.28
C ARG A 33 4.24 9.87 -8.17
N LEU A 34 3.37 8.95 -8.56
CA LEU A 34 2.66 8.05 -7.66
C LEU A 34 3.49 6.79 -7.42
N HIS A 35 3.82 6.52 -6.17
CA HIS A 35 4.50 5.31 -5.73
C HIS A 35 3.51 4.40 -4.99
N VAL A 36 3.27 3.22 -5.55
CA VAL A 36 2.43 2.18 -4.95
C VAL A 36 3.29 0.95 -4.73
N GLN A 37 3.26 0.41 -3.51
CA GLN A 37 3.96 -0.81 -3.15
C GLN A 37 2.94 -1.85 -2.67
N ALA A 38 3.11 -3.07 -3.16
CA ALA A 38 2.33 -4.23 -2.80
C ALA A 38 3.25 -5.44 -2.72
N GLY A 39 2.79 -6.49 -2.07
CA GLY A 39 3.50 -7.76 -2.00
C GLY A 39 2.55 -8.88 -1.59
N ALA A 40 3.11 -10.08 -1.58
CA ALA A 40 2.42 -11.31 -1.19
C ALA A 40 3.25 -12.09 -0.16
N GLY A 41 2.58 -12.95 0.58
CA GLY A 41 3.20 -13.77 1.62
C GLY A 41 3.62 -15.10 1.04
N ILE A 42 4.92 -15.32 0.87
CA ILE A 42 5.43 -16.56 0.29
C ILE A 42 5.46 -17.67 1.35
N VAL A 43 4.82 -18.79 1.03
CA VAL A 43 4.82 -20.04 1.80
C VAL A 43 5.49 -21.15 0.98
N PHE A 44 5.67 -22.33 1.58
CA PHE A 44 6.42 -23.44 0.97
C PHE A 44 5.83 -23.90 -0.37
N ASP A 45 4.51 -23.87 -0.48
CA ASP A 45 3.71 -24.29 -1.63
C ASP A 45 3.24 -23.13 -2.51
N SER A 46 3.78 -21.92 -2.30
CA SER A 46 3.45 -20.76 -3.13
C SER A 46 3.81 -20.98 -4.59
N ASP A 47 2.89 -20.55 -5.46
CA ASP A 47 3.06 -20.55 -6.91
C ASP A 47 3.48 -19.15 -7.37
N PRO A 48 4.68 -18.95 -7.94
CA PRO A 48 5.18 -17.63 -8.32
C PRO A 48 4.22 -16.81 -9.20
N GLU A 49 3.48 -17.46 -10.09
CA GLU A 49 2.54 -16.78 -10.99
C GLU A 49 1.33 -16.25 -10.20
N LYS A 50 0.78 -17.06 -9.29
CA LYS A 50 -0.35 -16.66 -8.44
C LYS A 50 0.02 -15.53 -7.48
N GLU A 51 1.22 -15.57 -6.89
CA GLU A 51 1.70 -14.53 -5.98
C GLU A 51 1.92 -13.19 -6.70
N TRP A 52 2.37 -13.25 -7.95
CA TRP A 52 2.47 -12.09 -8.83
C TRP A 52 1.09 -11.50 -9.12
N GLU A 53 0.12 -12.33 -9.51
CA GLU A 53 -1.25 -11.91 -9.74
C GLU A 53 -1.89 -11.28 -8.48
N GLU A 54 -1.68 -11.89 -7.31
CA GLU A 54 -2.14 -11.35 -6.02
C GLU A 54 -1.56 -9.95 -5.77
N THR A 55 -0.25 -9.78 -5.96
CA THR A 55 0.43 -8.50 -5.76
C THR A 55 -0.13 -7.43 -6.70
N MET A 56 -0.36 -7.78 -7.97
CA MET A 56 -0.97 -6.88 -8.96
C MET A 56 -2.42 -6.56 -8.61
N ASN A 57 -3.20 -7.53 -8.16
CA ASN A 57 -4.60 -7.36 -7.75
C ASN A 57 -4.72 -6.42 -6.55
N LYS A 58 -3.84 -6.55 -5.55
CA LYS A 58 -3.77 -5.63 -4.39
C LYS A 58 -3.44 -4.19 -4.82
N GLY A 59 -2.48 -4.02 -5.73
CA GLY A 59 -2.12 -2.70 -6.26
C GLY A 59 -3.19 -2.07 -7.16
N ARG A 60 -3.93 -2.90 -7.92
CA ARG A 60 -4.96 -2.44 -8.88
C ARG A 60 -6.03 -1.56 -8.24
N ALA A 61 -6.41 -1.82 -6.99
CA ALA A 61 -7.38 -1.01 -6.27
C ALA A 61 -6.94 0.46 -6.16
N LEU A 62 -5.67 0.70 -5.81
CA LEU A 62 -5.11 2.05 -5.72
C LEU A 62 -5.00 2.72 -7.09
N PHE A 63 -4.51 1.99 -8.10
CA PHE A 63 -4.44 2.55 -9.45
C PHE A 63 -5.81 2.95 -10.00
N ARG A 64 -6.85 2.14 -9.74
CA ARG A 64 -8.23 2.50 -10.10
C ARG A 64 -8.68 3.75 -9.36
N ALA A 65 -8.46 3.84 -8.05
CA ALA A 65 -8.84 5.01 -7.25
C ALA A 65 -8.16 6.30 -7.76
N VAL A 66 -6.86 6.24 -8.06
CA VAL A 66 -6.12 7.38 -8.60
C VAL A 66 -6.59 7.75 -10.00
N ALA A 67 -6.81 6.76 -10.89
CA ALA A 67 -7.32 7.01 -12.23
C ALA A 67 -8.74 7.57 -12.23
N GLN A 68 -9.53 7.27 -11.20
CA GLN A 68 -10.83 7.87 -10.97
C GLN A 68 -10.68 9.33 -10.54
N ALA A 69 -9.93 9.61 -9.46
CA ALA A 69 -9.68 10.95 -8.97
C ALA A 69 -9.06 11.89 -10.04
N ALA A 70 -8.15 11.36 -10.86
CA ALA A 70 -7.51 12.13 -11.94
C ALA A 70 -8.47 12.49 -13.09
N ARG A 71 -9.56 11.73 -13.28
CA ARG A 71 -10.59 11.99 -14.29
C ARG A 71 -11.71 12.89 -13.80
N GLY A 72 -11.59 13.44 -12.59
CA GLY A 72 -12.61 14.30 -12.00
C GLY A 72 -13.84 13.55 -11.52
N LEU A 73 -13.70 12.27 -11.15
CA LEU A 73 -14.62 11.67 -10.19
C LEU A 73 -14.50 12.36 -8.83
#